data_AF-A0A529FQX9-F1
#
_entry.id   AF-A0A529FQX9-F1
#
_cell.length_a   1.000
_cell.length_b   1.000
_cell.length_c   1.000
_cell.angle_alpha   90.00
_cell.angle_beta   90.00
_cell.angle_gamma   90.00
#
_symmetry.space_group_name_H-M   'P 1'
#
loop_
_entity.id
_entity.type
_entity.pdbx_description
1 polymer ?
#
loop_
_entity_poly.entity_id
_entity_poly.type
_entity_poly.pdbx_seq_one_letter_code
_entity_poly.pdbx_strand_id
1 'polypeptide(L)'
;MNTTWSRFNITSVVLGFAFLYLPIVLLIVFSFNESKLVTVWGGFSTKWYVSLFHNQGLMDATWVTARVGVISATVATVLGTLAALTLTRYTRFRGRILFSGMVFAPLVMPEVITGLSLLLLFVAVGLDRGFLTVTLAHITFTMCFVAVVV
;
A
#
# COMPACT_ATOMS: atom_id res chain seq x y z
N MET A 1 -10.96 0.30 -34.86
CA MET A 1 -10.84 1.25 -33.74
C MET A 1 -9.89 2.37 -34.18
N ASN A 2 -10.42 3.48 -34.70
CA ASN A 2 -9.60 4.60 -35.14
C ASN A 2 -9.15 5.39 -33.91
N THR A 3 -7.91 5.17 -33.48
CA THR A 3 -7.27 5.82 -32.32
C THR A 3 -6.74 7.20 -32.68
N THR A 4 -7.57 8.10 -33.20
CA THR A 4 -7.17 9.50 -33.37
C THR A 4 -7.43 10.21 -32.05
N TRP A 5 -6.41 10.23 -31.20
CA TRP A 5 -6.45 10.99 -29.95
C TRP A 5 -6.68 12.47 -30.27
N SER A 6 -7.83 13.00 -29.84
CA SER A 6 -8.11 14.43 -29.96
C SER A 6 -7.05 15.22 -29.19
N ARG A 7 -6.62 16.38 -29.73
CA ARG A 7 -5.69 17.29 -29.04
C ARG A 7 -6.18 17.63 -27.63
N PHE A 8 -7.50 17.72 -27.44
CA PHE A 8 -8.11 17.90 -26.12
C PHE A 8 -7.79 16.74 -25.17
N ASN A 9 -8.00 15.50 -25.60
CA ASN A 9 -7.71 14.31 -24.78
C ASN A 9 -6.23 14.21 -24.41
N ILE A 10 -5.34 14.52 -25.36
CA ILE A 10 -3.89 14.55 -25.11
C ILE A 10 -3.57 15.60 -24.05
N THR A 11 -4.07 16.83 -24.20
CA THR A 11 -3.82 17.91 -23.24
C THR A 11 -4.36 17.58 -21.84
N SER A 12 -5.57 17.03 -21.73
CA SER A 12 -6.16 16.63 -20.44
C SER A 12 -5.33 15.55 -19.74
N VAL A 13 -4.87 14.54 -20.48
CA VAL A 13 -4.04 13.46 -19.94
C VAL A 13 -2.66 13.99 -19.52
N VAL A 14 -2.02 14.83 -20.34
CA VAL A 14 -0.73 15.45 -20.02
C VAL A 14 -0.83 16.33 -18.78
N LEU A 15 -1.84 17.19 -18.68
CA LEU A 15 -2.05 18.04 -17.50
C LEU A 15 -2.37 17.22 -16.25
N GLY A 16 -3.20 16.19 -16.37
CA GLY A 16 -3.53 15.30 -15.27
C GLY A 16 -2.30 14.58 -14.72
N PHE A 17 -1.49 13.98 -15.61
CA PHE A 17 -0.24 13.35 -15.18
C PHE A 17 0.78 14.35 -14.66
N ALA A 18 0.94 15.51 -15.31
CA ALA A 18 1.84 16.55 -14.84
C ALA A 18 1.47 16.98 -13.42
N PHE A 19 0.18 17.21 -13.13
CA PHE A 19 -0.30 17.56 -11.80
C PHE A 19 0.03 16.49 -10.74
N LEU A 20 -0.14 15.21 -11.06
CA LEU A 20 0.16 14.10 -10.14
C LEU A 20 1.66 13.89 -9.91
N TYR A 21 2.47 14.02 -10.95
CA TYR A 21 3.91 13.75 -10.89
C TYR A 21 4.75 14.96 -10.45
N LEU A 22 4.29 16.18 -10.67
CA LEU A 22 5.00 17.40 -10.27
C LEU A 22 5.37 17.44 -8.78
N PRO A 23 4.49 17.14 -7.80
CA PRO A 23 4.88 17.11 -6.39
C PRO A 23 5.94 16.03 -6.09
N ILE A 24 5.87 14.87 -6.76
CA ILE A 24 6.86 13.80 -6.61
C ILE A 24 8.22 14.27 -7.13
N VAL A 25 8.26 14.91 -8.29
CA VAL A 25 9.48 15.47 -8.87
C VAL A 25 10.06 16.57 -7.98
N LEU A 26 9.22 17.45 -7.43
CA LEU A 26 9.67 18.46 -6.47
C LEU A 26 10.31 17.83 -5.24
N LEU A 27 9.71 16.78 -4.66
CA LEU A 27 10.33 16.05 -3.55
C LEU A 27 11.69 15.46 -3.91
N ILE A 28 11.83 14.90 -5.13
CA ILE A 28 13.13 14.40 -5.61
C ILE A 28 14.14 15.53 -5.70
N VAL A 29 13.80 16.67 -6.31
CA VAL A 29 14.70 17.83 -6.41
C VAL A 29 15.10 18.34 -5.03
N PHE A 30 14.15 18.46 -4.10
CA PHE A 30 14.43 18.92 -2.74
C PHE A 30 15.18 17.92 -1.88
N SER A 31 15.17 16.63 -2.22
CA SER A 31 16.00 15.63 -1.53
C SER A 31 17.50 15.90 -1.68
N PHE A 32 17.89 16.63 -2.74
CA PHE A 32 19.25 17.11 -2.95
C PHE A 32 19.53 18.49 -2.33
N ASN A 33 18.57 19.09 -1.59
CA ASN A 33 18.81 20.36 -0.94
C ASN A 33 19.62 20.16 0.35
N GLU A 34 20.72 20.90 0.48
CA GLU A 34 21.50 20.89 1.71
C GLU A 34 20.72 21.51 2.89
N SER A 35 19.84 22.46 2.66
CA SER A 35 19.08 23.09 3.74
C SER A 35 18.07 22.13 4.39
N LYS A 36 17.87 22.27 5.71
CA LYS A 36 16.76 21.62 6.44
C LYS A 36 15.41 22.28 6.15
N LEU A 37 15.43 23.54 5.72
CA LEU A 37 14.25 24.30 5.35
C LEU A 37 14.05 24.22 3.84
N VAL A 38 12.91 23.67 3.42
CA VAL A 38 12.52 23.58 2.00
C VAL A 38 12.44 24.96 1.33
N THR A 39 12.19 26.02 2.12
CA THR A 39 12.08 27.41 1.66
C THR A 39 13.42 28.08 1.37
N VAL A 40 14.55 27.49 1.79
CA VAL A 40 15.89 28.05 1.57
C VAL A 40 16.70 27.06 0.76
N TRP A 41 17.17 27.46 -0.42
CA TRP A 41 18.04 26.61 -1.23
C TRP A 41 19.48 26.70 -0.70
N GLY A 42 19.93 25.64 -0.03
CA GLY A 42 21.25 25.57 0.60
C GLY A 42 22.38 25.09 -0.32
N GLY A 43 22.06 24.72 -1.56
CA GLY A 43 22.99 24.07 -2.49
C GLY A 43 22.64 22.61 -2.75
N PHE A 44 23.31 22.00 -3.73
CA PHE A 44 23.14 20.58 -4.07
C PHE A 44 23.98 19.70 -3.12
N SER A 45 23.35 18.74 -2.45
CA SER A 45 23.99 17.85 -1.49
C SER A 45 23.31 16.49 -1.45
N THR A 46 24.10 15.43 -1.34
CA THR A 46 23.63 14.05 -1.14
C THR A 46 23.66 13.62 0.33
N LYS A 47 23.88 14.56 1.26
CA LYS A 47 24.09 14.27 2.69
C LYS A 47 22.97 13.47 3.33
N TRP A 48 21.72 13.69 2.91
CA TRP A 48 20.55 13.02 3.48
C TRP A 48 20.54 11.52 3.16
N TYR A 49 21.02 11.15 1.97
CA TYR A 49 21.20 9.75 1.59
C TYR A 49 22.27 9.07 2.45
N VAL A 50 23.40 9.74 2.69
CA VAL A 50 24.46 9.20 3.58
C VAL A 50 23.95 9.10 5.02
N SER A 51 23.25 10.12 5.51
CA SER A 51 22.67 10.16 6.86
C SER A 51 21.65 9.04 7.08
N LEU A 52 20.87 8.69 6.05
CA LEU A 52 19.92 7.57 6.10
C LEU A 52 20.60 6.25 6.46
N PHE A 53 21.74 5.94 5.83
CA PHE A 53 22.48 4.70 6.11
C PHE A 53 23.15 4.68 7.49
N HIS A 54 23.42 5.84 8.07
CA HIS A 54 23.96 5.94 9.43
C HIS A 54 22.86 5.86 10.51
N ASN A 55 21.58 5.95 10.12
CA ASN A 55 20.46 5.88 11.05
C ASN A 55 19.96 4.44 11.17
N GLN A 56 20.46 3.73 12.19
CA GLN A 56 20.08 2.34 12.47
C GLN A 56 18.57 2.18 12.65
N GLY A 57 17.89 3.11 13.31
CA GLY A 57 16.43 3.02 13.50
C GLY A 57 15.65 3.07 12.18
N LEU A 58 16.07 3.89 11.21
CA LEU A 58 15.47 3.91 9.88
C LEU A 58 15.79 2.65 9.07
N MET A 59 17.02 2.12 9.20
CA MET A 59 17.42 0.88 8.54
C MET A 59 16.66 -0.34 9.07
N ASP A 60 16.52 -0.45 10.39
CA ASP A 60 15.74 -1.51 11.04
C ASP A 60 14.27 -1.45 10.63
N ALA A 61 13.68 -0.25 10.62
CA ALA A 61 12.31 -0.04 10.15
C ALA A 61 12.14 -0.44 8.68
N THR A 62 13.09 -0.06 7.81
CA THR A 62 13.10 -0.43 6.39
C THR A 62 13.09 -1.94 6.22
N TRP A 63 13.91 -2.65 7.00
CA TRP A 63 14.02 -4.09 6.93
C TRP A 63 12.77 -4.80 7.46
N VAL A 64 12.16 -4.29 8.54
CA VAL A 64 10.85 -4.76 9.01
C VAL A 64 9.80 -4.59 7.93
N THR A 65 9.68 -3.40 7.33
CA THR A 65 8.71 -3.11 6.27
C THR A 65 8.92 -4.01 5.05
N ALA A 66 10.17 -4.21 4.62
CA ALA A 66 10.47 -5.10 3.49
C ALA A 66 10.04 -6.54 3.77
N ARG A 67 10.36 -7.07 4.96
CA ARG A 67 9.94 -8.42 5.37
C ARG A 67 8.42 -8.56 5.46
N VAL A 68 7.75 -7.61 6.11
CA VAL A 68 6.28 -7.57 6.20
C VAL A 68 5.68 -7.55 4.79
N GLY A 69 6.19 -6.70 3.89
CA GLY A 69 5.69 -6.56 2.53
C GLY A 69 5.80 -7.86 1.73
N VAL A 70 6.97 -8.51 1.73
CA VAL A 70 7.20 -9.75 0.99
C VAL A 70 6.33 -10.90 1.52
N ILE A 71 6.29 -11.07 2.84
CA ILE A 71 5.48 -12.13 3.47
C ILE A 71 4.00 -11.88 3.20
N SER A 72 3.55 -10.64 3.40
CA SER A 72 2.14 -10.29 3.23
C SER A 72 1.70 -10.43 1.78
N ALA A 73 2.50 -9.97 0.82
CA ALA A 73 2.21 -10.14 -0.60
C ALA A 73 2.10 -11.61 -0.98
N THR A 74 3.07 -12.44 -0.57
CA THR A 74 3.09 -13.87 -0.89
C THR A 74 1.86 -14.60 -0.33
N VAL A 75 1.58 -14.42 0.97
CA VAL A 75 0.45 -15.09 1.63
C VAL A 75 -0.89 -14.57 1.11
N ALA A 76 -1.02 -13.25 0.92
CA ALA A 76 -2.23 -12.66 0.37
C ALA A 76 -2.50 -13.10 -1.07
N THR A 77 -1.46 -13.27 -1.90
CA THR A 77 -1.63 -13.83 -3.25
C THR A 77 -2.22 -15.23 -3.18
N VAL A 78 -1.64 -16.11 -2.36
CA VAL A 78 -2.15 -17.50 -2.23
C VAL A 78 -3.58 -17.52 -1.72
N LEU A 79 -3.88 -16.84 -0.61
CA LEU A 79 -5.21 -16.84 0.00
C LEU A 79 -6.24 -16.11 -0.88
N GLY A 80 -5.87 -14.98 -1.45
CA GLY A 80 -6.74 -14.18 -2.32
C GLY A 80 -7.09 -14.90 -3.62
N THR A 81 -6.13 -15.59 -4.25
CA THR A 81 -6.40 -16.44 -5.42
C THR A 81 -7.33 -17.60 -5.06
N LEU A 82 -7.17 -18.25 -3.90
CA LEU A 82 -8.10 -19.29 -3.46
C LEU A 82 -9.52 -18.74 -3.24
N ALA A 83 -9.65 -17.55 -2.66
CA ALA A 83 -10.93 -16.87 -2.49
C ALA A 83 -11.56 -16.50 -3.84
N ALA A 84 -10.78 -15.91 -4.76
CA ALA A 84 -11.23 -15.55 -6.11
C ALA A 84 -11.70 -16.78 -6.90
N LEU A 85 -10.91 -17.87 -6.89
CA LEU A 85 -11.29 -19.13 -7.52
C LEU A 85 -12.58 -19.70 -6.95
N THR A 86 -12.76 -19.62 -5.64
CA THR A 86 -13.99 -20.06 -4.97
C THR A 86 -15.19 -19.24 -5.43
N LEU A 87 -15.06 -17.90 -5.44
CA LEU A 87 -16.16 -16.99 -5.78
C LEU A 87 -16.55 -17.00 -7.26
N THR A 88 -15.58 -17.25 -8.14
CA THR A 88 -15.76 -17.29 -9.60
C THR A 88 -16.22 -18.66 -10.09
N ARG A 89 -15.58 -19.75 -9.65
CA ARG A 89 -15.89 -21.11 -10.13
C ARG A 89 -17.04 -21.77 -9.37
N TYR A 90 -17.15 -21.56 -8.06
CA TYR A 90 -18.22 -22.17 -7.26
C TYR A 90 -19.38 -21.18 -7.08
N THR A 91 -20.30 -21.19 -8.05
CA THR A 91 -21.42 -20.23 -8.11
C THR A 91 -22.49 -20.47 -7.04
N ARG A 92 -22.62 -21.67 -6.47
CA ARG A 92 -23.67 -21.98 -5.49
C ARG A 92 -23.13 -22.80 -4.32
N PHE A 93 -22.79 -22.13 -3.21
CA PHE A 93 -22.48 -22.76 -1.92
C PHE A 93 -23.20 -22.04 -0.77
N ARG A 94 -23.49 -22.77 0.31
CA ARG A 94 -24.17 -22.22 1.49
C ARG A 94 -23.25 -21.20 2.16
N GLY A 95 -23.74 -19.98 2.38
CA GLY A 95 -22.94 -18.89 2.99
C GLY A 95 -22.16 -18.02 2.00
N ARG A 96 -22.36 -18.16 0.67
CA ARG A 96 -21.66 -17.34 -0.35
C ARG A 96 -21.75 -15.84 -0.10
N ILE A 97 -22.92 -15.32 0.27
CA ILE A 97 -23.12 -13.89 0.53
C ILE A 97 -22.24 -13.42 1.69
N LEU A 98 -22.21 -14.18 2.79
CA LEU A 98 -21.38 -13.85 3.95
C LEU A 98 -19.90 -13.94 3.60
N PHE A 99 -19.48 -14.99 2.91
CA PHE A 99 -18.09 -15.17 2.47
C PHE A 99 -17.63 -14.03 1.54
N SER A 100 -18.41 -13.71 0.51
CA SER A 100 -18.15 -12.55 -0.37
C SER A 100 -18.07 -11.25 0.43
N GLY A 101 -19.01 -11.04 1.35
CA GLY A 101 -19.02 -9.86 2.22
C GLY A 101 -17.76 -9.75 3.07
N MET A 102 -17.30 -10.85 3.67
CA MET A 102 -16.07 -10.88 4.48
C MET A 102 -14.82 -10.62 3.65
N VAL A 103 -14.72 -11.20 2.45
CA VAL A 103 -13.57 -11.01 1.55
C VAL A 103 -13.48 -9.57 1.05
N PHE A 104 -14.62 -8.94 0.72
CA PHE A 104 -14.63 -7.58 0.17
C PHE A 104 -14.83 -6.48 1.21
N ALA A 105 -15.18 -6.80 2.47
CA ALA A 105 -15.37 -5.82 3.53
C ALA A 105 -14.19 -4.83 3.67
N PRO A 106 -12.91 -5.26 3.66
CA PRO A 106 -11.80 -4.34 3.83
C PRO A 106 -11.65 -3.30 2.69
N LEU A 107 -12.25 -3.52 1.51
CA LEU A 107 -12.18 -2.57 0.39
C LEU A 107 -13.04 -1.32 0.60
N VAL A 108 -14.08 -1.44 1.43
CA VAL A 108 -15.04 -0.34 1.68
C VAL A 108 -14.81 0.28 3.05
N MET A 109 -14.14 -0.44 3.96
CA MET A 109 -13.83 0.07 5.29
C MET A 109 -12.68 1.09 5.24
N PRO A 110 -12.80 2.23 5.93
CA PRO A 110 -11.69 3.16 6.11
C PRO A 110 -10.49 2.46 6.78
N GLU A 111 -9.29 2.71 6.26
CA GLU A 111 -8.05 2.04 6.72
C GLU A 111 -7.81 2.22 8.22
N VAL A 112 -8.11 3.42 8.74
CA VAL A 112 -7.97 3.73 10.17
C VAL A 112 -8.90 2.86 11.04
N ILE A 113 -10.13 2.63 10.57
CA ILE A 113 -11.10 1.81 11.30
C ILE A 113 -10.64 0.36 11.31
N THR A 114 -10.27 -0.18 10.15
CA THR A 114 -9.75 -1.56 10.01
C THR A 114 -8.52 -1.79 10.89
N GLY A 115 -7.59 -0.84 10.90
CA GLY A 115 -6.40 -0.88 11.74
C GLY A 115 -6.72 -0.90 13.23
N LEU A 116 -7.62 -0.02 13.68
CA LEU A 116 -8.04 0.03 15.09
C LEU A 116 -8.79 -1.25 15.50
N SER A 117 -9.68 -1.76 14.65
CA SER A 117 -10.43 -2.99 14.93
C SER A 117 -9.51 -4.20 15.08
N LEU A 118 -8.51 -4.34 14.21
CA LEU A 118 -7.52 -5.42 14.31
C LEU A 118 -6.63 -5.25 15.55
N LEU A 119 -6.23 -4.02 15.89
CA LEU A 119 -5.49 -3.75 17.12
C LEU A 119 -6.29 -4.19 18.36
N LEU A 120 -7.57 -3.83 18.44
CA LEU A 120 -8.44 -4.22 19.54
C LEU A 120 -8.66 -5.74 19.59
N LEU A 121 -8.76 -6.40 18.43
CA LEU A 121 -8.82 -7.85 18.33
C LEU A 121 -7.55 -8.49 18.92
N PHE A 122 -6.37 -8.02 18.54
CA PHE A 122 -5.11 -8.57 19.06
C PHE A 122 -4.99 -8.38 20.57
N VAL A 123 -5.39 -7.21 21.08
CA VAL A 123 -5.42 -6.95 22.52
C VAL A 123 -6.41 -7.88 23.24
N ALA A 124 -7.62 -8.07 22.70
CA ALA A 124 -8.63 -8.93 23.28
C ALA A 124 -8.22 -10.41 23.34
N VAL A 125 -7.44 -10.87 22.36
CA VAL A 125 -6.90 -12.23 22.28
C VAL A 125 -5.58 -12.38 23.08
N GLY A 126 -5.04 -11.30 23.63
CA GLY A 126 -3.78 -11.31 24.39
C GLY A 126 -2.53 -11.46 23.53
N LEU A 127 -2.60 -11.07 22.25
CA LEU A 127 -1.45 -11.05 21.35
C LEU A 127 -0.66 -9.75 21.50
N ASP A 128 0.65 -9.90 21.67
CA ASP A 128 1.57 -8.78 21.73
C ASP A 128 1.66 -8.03 20.41
N ARG A 129 1.73 -6.70 20.51
CA ARG A 129 1.88 -5.80 19.36
C ARG A 129 3.31 -5.90 18.84
N GLY A 130 3.46 -6.35 17.61
CA GLY A 130 4.77 -6.47 16.99
C GLY A 130 4.70 -6.89 15.53
N PHE A 131 5.79 -7.47 15.05
CA PHE A 131 5.96 -7.90 13.67
C PHE A 131 4.81 -8.80 13.19
N LEU A 132 4.39 -9.76 14.02
CA LEU A 132 3.34 -10.72 13.66
C LEU A 132 1.98 -10.06 13.48
N THR A 133 1.55 -9.22 14.42
CA THR A 133 0.24 -8.53 14.35
C THR A 133 0.19 -7.57 13.16
N VAL A 134 1.30 -6.90 12.87
CA VAL A 134 1.41 -6.02 11.69
C VAL A 134 1.32 -6.84 10.39
N THR A 135 2.00 -7.99 10.34
CA THR A 135 1.97 -8.88 9.17
C THR A 135 0.58 -9.45 8.92
N LEU A 136 -0.12 -9.92 9.96
CA LEU A 136 -1.49 -10.42 9.83
C LEU A 136 -2.46 -9.33 9.37
N ALA A 137 -2.31 -8.11 9.89
CA ALA A 137 -3.11 -6.97 9.44
C ALA A 137 -2.87 -6.66 7.97
N HIS A 138 -1.61 -6.62 7.53
CA HIS A 138 -1.27 -6.40 6.12
C HIS A 138 -1.81 -7.51 5.22
N ILE A 139 -1.67 -8.79 5.58
CA ILE A 139 -2.24 -9.91 4.83
C ILE A 139 -3.75 -9.76 4.67
N THR A 140 -4.45 -9.40 5.75
CA THR A 140 -5.90 -9.25 5.76
C THR A 140 -6.34 -8.14 4.80
N PHE A 141 -5.61 -7.02 4.80
CA PHE A 141 -5.88 -5.89 3.93
C PHE A 141 -5.52 -6.16 2.47
N THR A 142 -4.36 -6.77 2.18
CA THR A 142 -3.93 -6.98 0.79
C THR A 142 -4.66 -8.14 0.11
N MET A 143 -5.14 -9.13 0.87
CA MET A 143 -5.87 -10.27 0.32
C MET A 143 -7.14 -9.86 -0.44
N CYS A 144 -7.86 -8.83 0.00
CA CYS A 144 -9.08 -8.39 -0.69
C CYS A 144 -8.77 -7.79 -2.08
N PHE A 145 -7.66 -7.06 -2.22
CA PHE A 145 -7.21 -6.53 -3.51
C PHE A 145 -6.81 -7.66 -4.47
N VAL A 146 -6.07 -8.66 -3.97
CA VAL A 146 -5.72 -9.85 -4.77
C VAL A 146 -7.00 -10.55 -5.26
N ALA A 147 -7.97 -10.76 -4.37
CA ALA A 147 -9.20 -11.47 -4.70
C ALA A 147 -10.07 -10.75 -5.75
N VAL A 148 -9.93 -9.44 -5.90
CA VAL A 148 -10.62 -8.65 -6.94
C VAL A 148 -9.87 -8.65 -8.27
N VAL A 149 -8.54 -8.57 -8.22
CA VAL A 149 -7.70 -8.40 -9.42
C VAL A 149 -7.49 -9.71 -10.19
N VAL A 150 -7.41 -10.84 -9.48
CA VAL A 150 -7.13 -12.19 -10.05
C VAL A 150 -8.41 -12.92 -10.43
#